data_AF-H9XFV9-F1
#
_entry.id   AF-H9XFV9-F1
#
_cell.length_a   1.000
_cell.length_b   1.000
_cell.length_c   1.000
_cell.angle_alpha   90.00
_cell.angle_beta   90.00
_cell.angle_gamma   90.00
#
_symmetry.space_group_name_H-M   'P 1'
#
loop_
_entity.id
_entity.type
_entity.pdbx_description
1 polymer ?
#
loop_
_entity_poly.entity_id
_entity_poly.type
_entity_poly.pdbx_seq_one_letter_code
_entity_poly.pdbx_strand_id
1 'polypeptide(L)'
;SDSEVDSIDHSPVPSPGQKKVNEDLSKTLLLYTVPAVQGFFRSISLSRGNNLQDTLRVLTLWFDYGHWPEVNEALVEGIKTIQIDTWLQVIPQLIARIDTPRALVGRLIHQLLTDIGRYHPQALIYPLTVASKSTTTARHNAANRILKNMCEHCNTLVQQAIMVSEELIRVAILWHEMWHEGLEEASRLYFGGSHIL
;
A
#
# COMPACT_ATOMS: atom_id res chain seq x y z
N SER A 1 17.27 -48.35 -5.74
CA SER A 1 15.93 -48.21 -5.15
C SER A 1 15.90 -46.84 -4.49
N ASP A 2 15.75 -45.79 -5.28
CA ASP A 2 14.48 -45.12 -5.60
C ASP A 2 13.85 -44.55 -4.33
N SER A 3 13.56 -43.26 -4.18
CA SER A 3 12.99 -42.35 -5.18
C SER A 3 13.12 -40.88 -4.74
N GLU A 4 13.54 -40.01 -5.68
CA GLU A 4 13.31 -38.56 -5.65
C GLU A 4 11.82 -38.30 -5.91
N VAL A 5 11.19 -37.45 -5.08
CA VAL A 5 9.80 -37.00 -5.28
C VAL A 5 9.83 -35.57 -5.83
N ASP A 6 9.87 -35.49 -7.15
CA ASP A 6 9.58 -34.26 -7.90
C ASP A 6 8.12 -33.86 -7.69
N SER A 7 7.90 -32.81 -6.90
CA SER A 7 6.58 -32.18 -6.76
C SER A 7 6.40 -31.14 -7.88
N ILE A 8 6.05 -31.62 -9.06
CA ILE A 8 5.66 -30.78 -10.21
C ILE A 8 4.31 -30.15 -9.89
N ASP A 9 4.31 -28.83 -9.77
CA ASP A 9 3.15 -27.95 -9.64
C ASP A 9 2.22 -28.09 -10.86
N HIS A 10 1.27 -29.01 -10.78
CA HIS A 10 0.23 -29.23 -11.79
C HIS A 10 -0.89 -28.19 -11.64
N SER A 11 -0.59 -26.94 -11.99
CA SER A 11 -1.64 -25.98 -12.34
C SER A 11 -2.18 -26.33 -13.75
N PRO A 12 -3.51 -26.43 -13.97
CA PRO A 12 -4.05 -26.83 -15.28
C PRO A 12 -3.71 -25.78 -16.33
N VAL A 13 -3.06 -26.20 -17.43
CA VAL A 13 -2.79 -25.32 -18.57
C VAL A 13 -4.13 -24.88 -19.20
N PRO A 14 -4.39 -23.58 -19.36
CA PRO A 14 -5.67 -23.11 -19.88
C PRO A 14 -5.88 -23.59 -21.31
N SER A 15 -7.11 -24.04 -21.60
CA SER A 15 -7.50 -24.53 -22.93
C SER A 15 -7.38 -23.42 -23.98
N PRO A 16 -7.11 -23.72 -25.27
CA PRO A 16 -6.95 -22.72 -26.33
C PRO A 16 -8.13 -21.73 -26.45
N GLY A 17 -9.36 -22.20 -26.23
CA GLY A 17 -10.56 -21.36 -26.20
C GLY A 17 -10.61 -20.39 -25.01
N GLN A 18 -10.10 -20.80 -23.84
CA GLN A 18 -10.02 -19.93 -22.65
C GLN A 18 -8.95 -18.86 -22.79
N LYS A 19 -7.83 -19.17 -23.45
CA LYS A 19 -6.77 -18.19 -23.75
C LYS A 19 -7.29 -17.04 -24.63
N LYS A 20 -8.03 -17.38 -25.70
CA LYS A 20 -8.60 -16.38 -26.62
C LYS A 20 -9.64 -15.48 -25.96
N VAL A 21 -10.54 -16.05 -25.14
CA VAL A 21 -11.52 -15.27 -24.38
C VAL A 21 -10.85 -14.30 -23.40
N ASN A 22 -9.77 -14.73 -22.74
CA ASN A 22 -9.05 -13.89 -21.79
C ASN A 22 -8.28 -12.75 -22.47
N GLU A 23 -7.73 -12.99 -23.66
CA GLU A 23 -7.11 -11.94 -24.49
C GLU A 23 -8.15 -10.90 -24.96
N ASP A 24 -9.32 -11.34 -25.44
CA ASP A 24 -10.38 -10.44 -25.90
C ASP A 24 -10.97 -9.63 -24.73
N LEU A 25 -11.11 -10.24 -23.55
CA LEU A 25 -11.51 -9.54 -22.33
C LEU A 25 -10.48 -8.49 -21.92
N SER A 26 -9.18 -8.82 -21.94
CA SER A 26 -8.10 -7.90 -21.59
C SER A 26 -8.08 -6.67 -22.51
N LYS A 27 -8.24 -6.89 -23.83
CA LYS A 27 -8.37 -5.80 -24.80
C LYS A 27 -9.60 -4.93 -24.54
N THR A 28 -10.74 -5.56 -24.25
CA THR A 28 -11.99 -4.84 -23.95
C THR A 28 -11.85 -4.00 -22.68
N LEU A 29 -11.26 -4.56 -21.62
CA LEU A 29 -11.01 -3.83 -20.38
C LEU A 29 -10.05 -2.65 -20.60
N LEU A 30 -8.97 -2.86 -21.35
CA LEU A 30 -8.00 -1.81 -21.65
C LEU A 30 -8.63 -0.65 -22.44
N LEU A 31 -9.49 -0.97 -23.43
CA LEU A 31 -10.24 -0.01 -24.24
C LEU A 31 -11.06 0.97 -23.39
N TYR A 32 -11.64 0.52 -22.27
CA TYR A 32 -12.45 1.37 -21.40
C TYR A 32 -11.67 1.95 -20.20
N THR A 33 -10.64 1.25 -19.74
CA THR A 33 -9.88 1.65 -18.54
C THR A 33 -9.08 2.92 -18.78
N VAL A 34 -8.37 3.04 -19.91
CA VAL A 34 -7.55 4.22 -20.21
C VAL A 34 -8.41 5.50 -20.30
N PRO A 35 -9.52 5.52 -21.07
CA PRO A 35 -10.42 6.67 -21.09
C PRO A 35 -11.05 6.97 -19.72
N ALA A 36 -11.39 5.95 -18.92
CA ALA A 36 -11.93 6.15 -17.59
C ALA A 36 -10.92 6.86 -16.67
N VAL A 37 -9.65 6.42 -16.67
CA VAL A 37 -8.57 7.07 -15.93
C VAL A 37 -8.43 8.54 -16.34
N GLN A 38 -8.30 8.81 -17.64
CA GLN A 38 -8.18 10.17 -18.17
C GLN A 38 -9.39 11.05 -17.81
N GLY A 39 -10.60 10.49 -17.91
CA GLY A 39 -11.85 11.15 -17.56
C GLY A 39 -11.92 11.54 -16.08
N PHE A 40 -11.54 10.63 -15.17
CA PHE A 40 -11.49 10.94 -13.74
C PHE A 40 -10.45 12.00 -13.41
N PHE A 41 -9.24 11.93 -14.00
CA PHE A 41 -8.23 12.98 -13.80
C PHE A 41 -8.75 14.36 -14.21
N ARG A 42 -9.44 14.45 -15.35
CA ARG A 42 -10.08 15.68 -15.79
C ARG A 42 -11.20 16.12 -14.85
N SER A 43 -12.05 15.21 -14.40
CA SER A 43 -13.12 15.50 -13.44
C SER A 43 -12.58 16.07 -12.12
N ILE A 44 -11.51 15.48 -11.59
CA ILE A 44 -10.86 15.92 -10.35
C ILE A 44 -10.27 17.32 -10.52
N SER A 45 -9.63 17.61 -11.66
CA SER A 45 -9.06 18.94 -11.94
C SER A 45 -10.12 20.06 -11.97
N LEU A 46 -11.35 19.72 -12.37
CA LEU A 46 -12.48 20.65 -12.44
C LEU A 46 -13.24 20.75 -11.11
N SER A 47 -13.21 19.69 -10.30
CA SER A 47 -13.89 19.60 -9.00
C SER A 47 -12.96 20.04 -7.87
N ARG A 48 -12.96 21.32 -7.51
CA ARG A 48 -12.17 21.83 -6.37
C ARG A 48 -12.86 21.52 -5.04
N GLY A 49 -12.25 20.66 -4.22
CA GLY A 49 -12.66 20.38 -2.84
C GLY A 49 -13.70 19.27 -2.64
N ASN A 50 -14.46 18.88 -3.67
CA ASN A 50 -15.41 17.77 -3.62
C ASN A 50 -15.08 16.71 -4.69
N ASN A 51 -13.92 16.09 -4.57
CA ASN A 51 -13.40 15.13 -5.54
C ASN A 51 -12.95 13.79 -4.92
N LEU A 52 -13.34 13.53 -3.66
CA LEU A 52 -13.00 12.30 -2.95
C LEU A 52 -13.46 11.06 -3.71
N GLN A 53 -14.71 11.08 -4.20
CA GLN A 53 -15.28 9.97 -4.96
C GLN A 53 -14.42 9.67 -6.19
N ASP A 54 -14.12 10.68 -7.00
CA ASP A 54 -13.35 10.51 -8.22
C ASP A 54 -11.91 10.08 -7.93
N THR A 55 -11.30 10.62 -6.88
CA THR A 55 -9.96 10.24 -6.43
C THR A 55 -9.92 8.77 -6.03
N LEU A 56 -10.92 8.29 -5.29
CA LEU A 56 -11.04 6.87 -4.93
C LEU A 56 -11.26 5.99 -6.17
N ARG A 57 -12.02 6.45 -7.18
CA ARG A 57 -12.17 5.73 -8.45
C ARG A 57 -10.85 5.60 -9.21
N VAL A 58 -10.03 6.65 -9.24
CA VAL A 58 -8.67 6.58 -9.80
C VAL A 58 -7.83 5.54 -9.05
N LEU A 59 -7.88 5.52 -7.71
CA LEU A 59 -7.16 4.51 -6.92
C LEU A 59 -7.62 3.08 -7.22
N THR A 60 -8.93 2.85 -7.40
CA THR A 60 -9.44 1.53 -7.81
C THR A 60 -8.84 1.11 -9.14
N LEU A 61 -8.93 1.96 -10.18
CA LEU A 61 -8.40 1.65 -11.51
C LEU A 61 -6.87 1.45 -11.48
N TRP A 62 -6.17 2.26 -10.69
CA TRP A 62 -4.73 2.16 -10.53
C TRP A 62 -4.31 0.85 -9.86
N PHE A 63 -4.91 0.50 -8.72
CA PHE A 63 -4.51 -0.71 -8.00
C PHE A 63 -4.87 -1.98 -8.76
N ASP A 64 -6.01 -1.99 -9.45
CA ASP A 64 -6.50 -3.16 -10.18
C ASP A 64 -5.82 -3.32 -11.55
N TYR A 65 -5.64 -2.24 -12.32
CA TYR A 65 -5.20 -2.27 -13.72
C TYR A 65 -3.91 -1.50 -14.02
N GLY A 66 -3.35 -0.73 -13.09
CA GLY A 66 -2.16 0.11 -13.32
C GLY A 66 -0.84 -0.65 -13.51
N HIS A 67 -0.89 -1.99 -13.54
CA HIS A 67 0.22 -2.84 -13.96
C HIS A 67 0.28 -3.02 -15.48
N TRP A 68 -0.78 -2.65 -16.22
CA TRP A 68 -0.75 -2.57 -17.67
C TRP A 68 -0.05 -1.29 -18.13
N PRO A 69 0.92 -1.35 -19.05
CA PRO A 69 1.72 -0.20 -19.47
C PRO A 69 0.89 1.01 -19.92
N GLU A 70 -0.17 0.79 -20.69
CA GLU A 70 -1.03 1.83 -21.25
C GLU A 70 -1.81 2.56 -20.16
N VAL A 71 -2.27 1.81 -19.14
CA VAL A 71 -2.94 2.39 -17.97
C VAL A 71 -1.91 3.12 -17.10
N ASN A 72 -0.71 2.57 -16.94
CA ASN A 72 0.36 3.19 -16.18
C ASN A 72 0.79 4.54 -16.78
N GLU A 73 0.90 4.63 -18.10
CA GLU A 73 1.23 5.88 -18.79
C GLU A 73 0.17 6.97 -18.54
N ALA A 74 -1.11 6.62 -18.68
CA ALA A 74 -2.21 7.53 -18.37
C ALA A 74 -2.22 7.97 -16.90
N LEU A 75 -1.88 7.08 -15.97
CA LEU A 75 -1.74 7.40 -14.54
C LEU A 75 -0.56 8.34 -14.27
N VAL A 76 0.60 8.09 -14.89
CA VAL A 76 1.79 8.94 -14.75
C VAL A 76 1.51 10.35 -15.24
N GLU A 77 0.85 10.49 -16.38
CA GLU A 77 0.44 11.79 -16.93
C GLU A 77 -0.59 12.46 -16.01
N GLY A 78 -1.65 11.74 -15.64
CA GLY A 78 -2.71 12.25 -14.79
C GLY A 78 -2.22 12.75 -13.43
N ILE A 79 -1.36 12.00 -12.75
CA ILE A 79 -0.80 12.37 -11.44
C ILE A 79 -0.04 13.71 -11.52
N LYS A 80 0.67 13.97 -12.62
CA LYS A 80 1.40 15.25 -12.81
C LYS A 80 0.48 16.45 -12.99
N THR A 81 -0.77 16.23 -13.41
CA THR A 81 -1.73 17.31 -13.70
C THR A 81 -2.58 17.70 -12.49
N ILE A 82 -2.77 16.78 -11.54
CA ILE A 82 -3.57 17.02 -10.33
C ILE A 82 -2.72 17.73 -9.26
N GLN A 83 -3.36 18.63 -8.50
CA GLN A 83 -2.73 19.29 -7.35
C GLN A 83 -2.38 18.29 -6.24
N ILE A 84 -1.23 18.49 -5.60
CA ILE A 84 -0.72 17.57 -4.57
C ILE A 84 -1.69 17.42 -3.39
N ASP A 85 -2.44 18.47 -3.06
CA ASP A 85 -3.44 18.51 -1.97
C ASP A 85 -4.55 17.47 -2.13
N THR A 86 -4.93 17.14 -3.37
CA THR A 86 -5.97 16.14 -3.68
C THR A 86 -5.61 14.77 -3.10
N TRP A 87 -4.33 14.44 -3.02
CA TRP A 87 -3.89 13.13 -2.54
C TRP A 87 -3.91 13.01 -1.01
N LEU A 88 -3.99 14.13 -0.28
CA LEU A 88 -3.97 14.13 1.18
C LEU A 88 -5.14 13.34 1.77
N GLN A 89 -6.32 13.46 1.16
CA GLN A 89 -7.54 12.76 1.60
C GLN A 89 -7.48 11.23 1.40
N VAL A 90 -6.54 10.73 0.59
CA VAL A 90 -6.40 9.31 0.26
C VAL A 90 -5.07 8.69 0.69
N ILE A 91 -4.32 9.36 1.58
CA ILE A 91 -3.07 8.85 2.15
C ILE A 91 -3.24 7.44 2.76
N PRO A 92 -4.28 7.14 3.56
CA PRO A 92 -4.44 5.80 4.14
C PRO A 92 -4.50 4.69 3.09
N GLN A 93 -5.18 4.93 1.97
CA GLN A 93 -5.35 3.99 0.88
C GLN A 93 -4.03 3.76 0.12
N LEU A 94 -3.24 4.83 -0.08
CA LEU A 94 -1.91 4.73 -0.68
C LEU A 94 -0.95 3.95 0.23
N ILE A 95 -0.92 4.27 1.52
CA ILE A 95 -0.08 3.58 2.51
C ILE A 95 -0.49 2.12 2.69
N ALA A 96 -1.76 1.78 2.56
CA ALA A 96 -2.24 0.39 2.58
C ALA A 96 -1.73 -0.47 1.41
N ARG A 97 -1.18 0.16 0.35
CA ARG A 97 -0.62 -0.51 -0.83
C ARG A 97 0.86 -0.22 -1.03
N ILE A 98 1.55 0.32 -0.03
CA ILE A 98 2.98 0.68 -0.09
C ILE A 98 3.90 -0.51 -0.39
N ASP A 99 3.46 -1.73 -0.10
CA ASP A 99 4.15 -3.01 -0.26
C ASP A 99 3.57 -3.88 -1.39
N THR A 100 2.86 -3.26 -2.35
CA THR A 100 2.32 -3.99 -3.51
C THR A 100 3.41 -4.77 -4.26
N PRO A 101 3.18 -6.05 -4.62
CA PRO A 101 4.14 -6.84 -5.39
C PRO A 101 4.24 -6.39 -6.86
N ARG A 102 3.29 -5.58 -7.33
CA ARG A 102 3.25 -5.07 -8.72
C ARG A 102 4.22 -3.90 -8.88
N ALA A 103 5.39 -4.17 -9.45
CA ALA A 103 6.50 -3.20 -9.53
C ALA A 103 6.13 -1.84 -10.14
N LEU A 104 5.35 -1.81 -11.23
CA LEU A 104 4.92 -0.55 -11.88
C LEU A 104 4.00 0.28 -10.97
N VAL A 105 3.07 -0.38 -10.28
CA VAL A 105 2.17 0.26 -9.32
C VAL A 105 2.95 0.78 -8.13
N GLY A 106 3.79 -0.06 -7.51
CA GLY A 106 4.57 0.30 -6.33
C GLY A 106 5.52 1.45 -6.57
N ARG A 107 6.21 1.49 -7.73
CA ARG A 107 7.10 2.59 -8.09
C ARG A 107 6.36 3.93 -8.14
N LEU A 108 5.17 3.96 -8.74
CA LEU A 108 4.35 5.16 -8.84
C LEU A 108 3.83 5.60 -7.47
N ILE A 109 3.44 4.65 -6.60
CA ILE A 109 3.03 4.95 -5.21
C ILE A 109 4.19 5.58 -4.44
N HIS A 110 5.38 4.98 -4.51
CA HIS A 110 6.56 5.48 -3.78
C HIS A 110 6.96 6.88 -4.26
N GLN A 111 6.88 7.13 -5.57
CA GLN A 111 7.13 8.44 -6.14
C GLN A 111 6.11 9.48 -5.61
N LEU A 112 4.81 9.18 -5.71
CA LEU A 112 3.75 10.07 -5.24
C LEU A 112 3.88 10.37 -3.73
N LEU A 113 4.11 9.34 -2.90
CA LEU A 113 4.31 9.53 -1.46
C LEU A 113 5.58 10.35 -1.16
N THR A 114 6.65 10.18 -1.93
CA THR A 114 7.85 11.02 -1.79
C THR A 114 7.54 12.47 -2.13
N ASP A 115 6.77 12.73 -3.19
CA ASP A 115 6.38 14.08 -3.58
C ASP A 115 5.43 14.72 -2.54
N ILE A 116 4.44 13.98 -2.03
CA ILE A 116 3.60 14.44 -0.91
C ILE A 116 4.49 14.75 0.31
N GLY A 117 5.50 13.93 0.60
CA GLY A 117 6.42 14.14 1.71
C GLY A 117 7.26 15.41 1.60
N ARG A 118 7.51 15.89 0.38
CA ARG A 118 8.21 17.17 0.15
C ARG A 118 7.33 18.38 0.46
N TYR A 119 6.05 18.35 0.08
CA TYR A 119 5.14 19.49 0.24
C TYR A 119 4.36 19.47 1.57
N HIS A 120 3.96 18.28 2.05
CA HIS A 120 3.12 18.08 3.23
C HIS A 120 3.69 16.98 4.15
N PRO A 121 4.92 17.11 4.68
CA PRO A 121 5.56 16.07 5.48
C PRO A 121 4.75 15.69 6.73
N GLN A 122 4.03 16.65 7.33
CA GLN A 122 3.16 16.43 8.49
C GLN A 122 2.01 15.44 8.22
N ALA A 123 1.50 15.39 6.99
CA ALA A 123 0.41 14.48 6.63
C ALA A 123 0.88 13.02 6.52
N LEU A 124 2.17 12.79 6.28
CA LEU A 124 2.74 11.45 6.08
C LEU A 124 3.47 10.91 7.29
N ILE A 125 3.93 11.75 8.21
CA ILE A 125 4.89 11.32 9.23
C ILE A 125 4.34 10.20 10.14
N TYR A 126 3.11 10.33 10.64
CA TYR A 126 2.51 9.30 11.50
C TYR A 126 2.14 8.04 10.73
N PRO A 127 1.44 8.09 9.58
CA PRO A 127 1.17 6.89 8.78
C PRO A 127 2.43 6.12 8.37
N LEU A 128 3.49 6.82 7.99
CA LEU A 128 4.77 6.20 7.63
C LEU A 128 5.52 5.64 8.84
N THR A 129 5.50 6.31 9.99
CA THR A 129 6.13 5.80 11.23
C THR A 129 5.46 4.51 11.72
N VAL A 130 4.13 4.40 11.55
CA VAL A 130 3.42 3.14 11.82
C VAL A 130 3.82 2.06 10.80
N ALA A 131 3.88 2.41 9.51
CA ALA A 131 4.27 1.47 8.47
C ALA A 131 5.72 0.98 8.61
N SER A 132 6.64 1.83 9.11
CA SER A 132 8.04 1.49 9.34
C SER A 132 8.26 0.57 10.54
N LYS A 133 7.26 0.31 11.37
CA LYS A 133 7.31 -0.68 12.47
C LYS A 133 6.56 -1.97 12.12
N SER A 134 6.13 -2.14 10.87
CA SER A 134 5.42 -3.34 10.44
C SER A 134 6.28 -4.61 10.53
N THR A 135 5.67 -5.73 10.91
CA THR A 135 6.28 -7.07 10.87
C THR A 135 6.51 -7.58 9.44
N THR A 136 5.78 -7.03 8.45
CA THR A 136 5.97 -7.35 7.03
C THR A 136 7.18 -6.60 6.48
N THR A 137 8.24 -7.33 6.12
CA THR A 137 9.52 -6.77 5.65
C THR A 137 9.36 -5.83 4.45
N ALA A 138 8.53 -6.17 3.46
CA ALA A 138 8.32 -5.33 2.28
C ALA A 138 7.73 -3.94 2.66
N ARG A 139 6.76 -3.93 3.59
CA ARG A 139 6.11 -2.73 4.10
C ARG A 139 7.05 -1.87 4.93
N HIS A 140 7.77 -2.50 5.86
CA HIS A 140 8.80 -1.86 6.67
C HIS A 140 9.87 -1.19 5.78
N ASN A 141 10.42 -1.93 4.80
CA ASN A 141 11.46 -1.42 3.91
C ASN A 141 10.98 -0.25 3.04
N ALA A 142 9.79 -0.35 2.46
CA ALA A 142 9.23 0.70 1.62
C ALA A 142 8.97 1.99 2.42
N ALA A 143 8.39 1.86 3.62
CA ALA A 143 8.15 3.00 4.51
C ALA A 143 9.45 3.69 4.93
N ASN A 144 10.46 2.92 5.35
CA ASN A 144 11.77 3.47 5.74
C ASN A 144 12.48 4.16 4.59
N ARG A 145 12.34 3.67 3.36
CA ARG A 145 12.89 4.33 2.17
C ARG A 145 12.28 5.72 1.97
N ILE A 146 10.96 5.86 2.10
CA ILE A 146 10.28 7.16 1.95
C ILE A 146 10.62 8.09 3.13
N LEU A 147 10.63 7.59 4.36
CA LEU A 147 11.07 8.37 5.53
C LEU A 147 12.51 8.87 5.37
N LYS A 148 13.42 8.04 4.84
CA LYS A 148 14.80 8.44 4.56
C LYS A 148 14.86 9.58 3.53
N ASN A 149 14.07 9.50 2.46
CA ASN A 149 13.97 10.60 1.49
C ASN A 149 13.42 11.88 2.13
N MET A 150 12.44 11.76 3.05
CA MET A 150 11.91 12.92 3.78
C MET A 150 12.95 13.56 4.69
N CYS A 151 13.85 12.78 5.29
CA CYS A 151 14.93 13.31 6.13
C CYS A 151 15.83 14.30 5.40
N GLU A 152 15.98 14.20 4.08
CA GLU A 152 16.77 15.15 3.28
C GLU A 152 16.22 16.59 3.35
N HIS A 153 14.92 16.75 3.66
CA HIS A 153 14.25 18.05 3.71
C HIS A 153 13.71 18.42 5.09
N CYS A 154 13.36 17.43 5.93
CA CYS A 154 12.72 17.67 7.23
C CYS A 154 13.20 16.71 8.33
N ASN A 155 14.51 16.47 8.42
CA ASN A 155 15.11 15.54 9.39
C ASN A 155 14.61 15.73 10.83
N THR A 156 14.60 16.96 11.35
CA THR A 156 14.16 17.23 12.74
C THR A 156 12.73 16.79 12.99
N LEU A 157 11.82 17.06 12.03
CA LEU A 157 10.43 16.60 12.11
C LEU A 157 10.34 15.07 12.13
N VAL A 158 11.11 14.40 11.27
CA VAL A 158 11.10 12.93 11.21
C VAL A 158 11.60 12.32 12.53
N GLN A 159 12.75 12.80 13.03
CA GLN A 159 13.32 12.29 14.29
C GLN A 159 12.40 12.53 15.49
N GLN A 160 11.81 13.72 15.58
CA GLN A 160 10.87 14.06 16.65
C GLN A 160 9.64 13.15 16.62
N ALA A 161 9.03 12.95 15.45
CA ALA A 161 7.83 12.14 15.35
C ALA A 161 8.09 10.65 15.61
N ILE A 162 9.26 10.12 15.22
CA ILE A 162 9.67 8.75 15.56
C ILE A 162 9.76 8.60 17.08
N MET A 163 10.51 9.48 17.75
CA MET A 163 10.66 9.46 19.22
C MET A 163 9.30 9.58 19.93
N VAL A 164 8.47 10.55 19.52
CA VAL A 164 7.13 10.72 20.10
C VAL A 164 6.26 9.48 19.88
N SER A 165 6.28 8.88 18.69
CA SER A 165 5.53 7.65 18.41
C SER A 165 5.99 6.47 19.27
N GLU A 166 7.29 6.32 19.49
CA GLU A 166 7.84 5.24 20.35
C GLU A 166 7.41 5.41 21.80
N GLU A 167 7.53 6.62 22.33
CA GLU A 167 7.19 6.88 23.72
C GLU A 167 5.67 6.84 23.97
N LEU A 168 4.86 7.26 23.00
CA LEU A 168 3.40 7.09 23.09
C LEU A 168 3.00 5.61 23.12
N ILE A 169 3.66 4.74 22.36
CA ILE A 169 3.42 3.29 22.41
C ILE A 169 3.85 2.74 23.78
N ARG A 170 5.02 3.15 24.28
CA ARG A 170 5.55 2.70 25.58
C ARG A 170 4.63 3.08 26.74
N VAL A 171 4.04 4.27 26.70
CA VAL A 171 3.15 4.77 27.76
C VAL A 171 1.73 4.22 27.62
N ALA A 172 1.31 3.80 26.43
CA ALA A 172 -0.03 3.24 26.20
C ALA A 172 -0.22 1.85 26.82
N ILE A 173 0.85 1.04 26.93
CA ILE A 173 0.81 -0.28 27.56
C ILE A 173 2.09 -0.45 28.40
N LEU A 174 1.94 -0.37 29.71
CA LEU A 174 3.03 -0.52 30.66
C LEU A 174 3.43 -1.99 30.81
N TRP A 175 4.66 -2.23 31.27
CA TRP A 175 5.16 -3.59 31.42
C TRP A 175 4.29 -4.47 32.31
N HIS A 176 3.72 -3.94 33.39
CA HIS A 176 2.86 -4.73 34.27
C HIS A 176 1.52 -5.08 33.60
N GLU A 177 1.02 -4.22 32.71
CA GLU A 177 -0.19 -4.50 31.91
C GLU A 177 0.09 -5.60 30.88
N MET A 178 1.23 -5.52 30.18
CA MET A 178 1.68 -6.58 29.27
C MET A 178 1.86 -7.93 29.98
N TRP A 179 2.46 -7.92 31.18
CA TRP A 179 2.63 -9.13 31.99
C TRP A 179 1.29 -9.68 32.47
N HIS A 180 0.35 -8.83 32.87
CA HIS A 180 -0.97 -9.25 33.33
C HIS A 180 -1.75 -9.95 32.21
N GLU A 181 -1.87 -9.31 31.04
CA GLU A 181 -2.53 -9.87 29.86
C GLU A 181 -1.83 -11.17 29.40
N GLY A 182 -0.49 -11.16 29.34
CA GLY A 182 0.29 -12.32 28.92
C GLY A 182 0.14 -13.52 29.86
N LEU A 183 0.09 -13.30 31.18
CA LEU A 183 -0.11 -14.37 32.16
C LEU A 183 -1.54 -14.92 32.14
N GLU A 184 -2.53 -14.06 31.94
CA GLU A 184 -3.93 -14.49 31.81
C GLU A 184 -4.11 -15.38 30.57
N GLU A 185 -3.58 -14.96 29.42
CA GLU A 185 -3.65 -15.74 28.18
C GLU A 185 -2.86 -17.05 28.28
N ALA A 186 -1.65 -17.03 28.86
CA ALA A 186 -0.86 -18.23 29.09
C ALA A 186 -1.56 -19.22 30.03
N SER A 187 -2.19 -18.73 31.10
CA SER A 187 -2.97 -19.54 32.03
C SER A 187 -4.18 -20.18 31.34
N ARG A 188 -4.91 -19.40 30.52
CA ARG A 188 -6.05 -19.91 29.73
C ARG A 188 -5.62 -21.02 28.78
N LEU A 189 -4.50 -20.84 28.08
CA LEU A 189 -3.96 -21.85 27.16
C LEU A 189 -3.45 -23.09 27.89
N TYR A 190 -2.85 -22.95 29.07
CA TYR A 190 -2.28 -24.06 29.83
C TYR A 190 -3.34 -24.87 30.58
N PHE A 191 -4.26 -24.20 31.30
CA PHE A 191 -5.25 -24.86 32.16
C PHE A 191 -6.62 -25.03 31.49
N GLY A 192 -6.94 -24.23 30.47
CA GLY A 192 -8.25 -24.23 29.78
C GLY A 192 -8.28 -24.99 28.46
N GLY A 193 -7.14 -25.25 27.82
CA GLY A 193 -7.03 -26.04 26.59
C GLY A 193 -5.95 -27.11 26.70
N SER A 194 -6.28 -28.36 26.39
CA SER A 194 -5.32 -29.48 26.37
C SER A 194 -4.33 -29.37 25.19
N HIS A 195 -3.56 -28.30 25.11
CA HIS A 195 -2.56 -28.09 24.05
C HIS A 195 -1.12 -28.41 24.48
N ILE A 196 -0.91 -28.97 25.67
CA ILE A 196 0.40 -29.38 26.19
C ILE A 196 0.38 -30.86 26.65
N LEU A 197 -0.35 -31.73 25.94
CA LEU A 197 -0.14 -33.19 25.95
C LEU A 197 -0.13 -33.72 24.52
#